data_AF-A0A970V4M2-F1
#
_entry.id   AF-A0A970V4M2-F1
#
_cell.length_a   1.000
_cell.length_b   1.000
_cell.length_c   1.000
_cell.angle_alpha   90.00
_cell.angle_beta   90.00
_cell.angle_gamma   90.00
#
_symmetry.space_group_name_H-M   'P 1'
#
loop_
_entity.id
_entity.type
_entity.pdbx_description
1 polymer ?
#
loop_
_entity_poly.entity_id
_entity_poly.type
_entity_poly.pdbx_seq_one_letter_code
_entity_poly.pdbx_strand_id
1 'polypeptide(L)'
;MRPLRWAILALLALASPLLAAEEPFDRSDSLFQASERHSRKVLDQPEARKGWVRTLQNVRFGTFTLEIQQTLDPETDFPAQGWGDTDIRAYGPGGNWWFPPTFGVSVRLQGDEKNLLSGTTNVPVWMGLLECWTLRQVDNRQIIAEGDWRDPAGGWLRMRIVGWRDVTDRWGLIWRYFPPPGREADLLSCTFRCDPGGYTQAFPRQRWLTTPLRSFEVPAVSQKAQPEPLDVAQEWAVLLHSRLARQTAAGAVVADPENLASAVVSQNWAGTISPTFTAQSPAKDFCFLVGDWGHESYTITAARLFASLETLRQELKRLGSLTVPPPAPPPEAEDAEIADLLTYPALEKQFGEEWRANRQELIEALAAKEDIPAAFVRWYQVNQKRQELMLAMKTEWVKQKFWTQG
;
A
#
# COMPACT_ATOMS: atom_id res chain seq x y z
N MET A 1 -20.34 -57.31 20.92
CA MET A 1 -19.52 -56.08 21.03
C MET A 1 -19.45 -55.35 19.69
N ARG A 2 -20.51 -54.63 19.29
CA ARG A 2 -20.54 -53.74 18.11
C ARG A 2 -21.59 -52.61 18.21
N PRO A 3 -21.49 -51.66 19.16
CA PRO A 3 -22.20 -50.38 18.99
C PRO A 3 -21.30 -49.12 19.04
N LEU A 4 -20.00 -49.25 19.32
CA LEU A 4 -19.15 -48.06 19.53
C LEU A 4 -18.63 -47.38 18.24
N ARG A 5 -18.68 -48.05 17.08
CA ARG A 5 -18.14 -47.50 15.82
C ARG A 5 -19.08 -46.53 15.09
N TRP A 6 -20.37 -46.56 15.38
CA TRP A 6 -21.36 -45.68 14.74
C TRP A 6 -21.50 -44.32 15.45
N ALA A 7 -21.19 -44.25 16.74
CA ALA A 7 -21.25 -42.99 17.50
C ALA A 7 -20.13 -42.01 17.12
N ILE A 8 -18.95 -42.50 16.69
CA ILE A 8 -17.80 -41.66 16.32
C ILE A 8 -17.99 -41.03 14.93
N LEU A 9 -18.64 -41.74 13.99
CA LEU A 9 -18.97 -41.19 12.67
C LEU A 9 -20.08 -40.11 12.74
N ALA A 10 -21.04 -40.25 13.67
CA ALA A 10 -22.08 -39.24 13.88
C ALA A 10 -21.55 -37.97 14.57
N LEU A 11 -20.52 -38.09 15.43
CA LEU A 11 -19.85 -36.95 16.06
C LEU A 11 -18.88 -36.22 15.11
N LEU A 12 -18.28 -36.92 14.14
CA LEU A 12 -17.45 -36.28 13.10
C LEU A 12 -18.27 -35.54 12.03
N ALA A 13 -19.53 -35.92 11.81
CA ALA A 13 -20.45 -35.19 10.93
C ALA A 13 -21.04 -33.92 11.56
N LEU A 14 -20.97 -33.78 12.89
CA LEU A 14 -21.39 -32.57 13.63
C LEU A 14 -20.21 -31.62 13.94
N ALA A 15 -18.99 -32.00 13.57
CA ALA A 15 -17.78 -31.18 13.64
C ALA A 15 -17.29 -30.73 12.27
N SER A 16 -18.11 -30.86 11.22
CA SER A 16 -17.91 -30.05 10.02
C SER A 16 -18.18 -28.61 10.43
N PRO A 17 -17.18 -27.69 10.38
CA PRO A 17 -17.54 -26.28 10.40
C PRO A 17 -18.55 -26.15 9.26
N LEU A 18 -19.68 -25.53 9.56
CA LEU A 18 -20.39 -24.80 8.54
C LEU A 18 -19.30 -24.00 7.82
N LEU A 19 -18.90 -24.49 6.63
CA LEU A 19 -18.76 -23.67 5.46
C LEU A 19 -20.09 -22.94 5.40
N ALA A 20 -20.23 -21.90 6.25
CA ALA A 20 -21.16 -20.83 6.03
C ALA A 20 -20.79 -20.43 4.61
N ALA A 21 -21.65 -20.82 3.66
CA ALA A 21 -21.55 -20.36 2.30
C ALA A 21 -21.25 -18.87 2.43
N GLU A 22 -20.08 -18.44 1.95
CA GLU A 22 -19.73 -17.03 1.97
C GLU A 22 -20.95 -16.32 1.43
N GLU A 23 -21.58 -15.49 2.26
CA GLU A 23 -22.73 -14.73 1.81
C GLU A 23 -22.31 -14.07 0.49
N PRO A 24 -23.17 -14.02 -0.52
CA PRO A 24 -22.81 -13.36 -1.76
C PRO A 24 -22.44 -11.90 -1.47
N PHE A 25 -21.36 -11.42 -2.09
CA PHE A 25 -20.93 -10.03 -1.98
C PHE A 25 -22.07 -9.10 -2.42
N ASP A 26 -22.62 -8.34 -1.47
CA ASP A 26 -23.68 -7.38 -1.76
C ASP A 26 -23.08 -6.08 -2.31
N ARG A 27 -23.04 -5.98 -3.64
CA ARG A 27 -22.57 -4.80 -4.38
C ARG A 27 -23.36 -3.51 -4.11
N SER A 28 -24.52 -3.61 -3.43
CA SER A 28 -25.38 -2.45 -3.13
C SER A 28 -25.02 -1.73 -1.83
N ASP A 29 -24.13 -2.30 -1.01
CA ASP A 29 -23.65 -1.68 0.23
C ASP A 29 -22.73 -0.48 -0.09
N SER A 30 -23.33 0.72 -0.13
CA SER A 30 -22.64 1.96 -0.49
C SER A 30 -21.47 2.34 0.44
N LEU A 31 -21.46 1.81 1.66
CA LEU A 31 -20.40 2.05 2.65
C LEU A 31 -19.22 1.10 2.47
N PHE A 32 -19.41 -0.06 1.83
CA PHE A 32 -18.37 -1.06 1.65
C PHE A 32 -18.10 -1.36 0.16
N GLN A 33 -17.70 -0.33 -0.58
CA GLN A 33 -17.45 -0.43 -2.02
C GLN A 33 -15.96 -0.68 -2.32
N ALA A 34 -15.70 -1.52 -3.33
CA ALA A 34 -14.39 -1.69 -3.92
C ALA A 34 -14.41 -1.15 -5.36
N SER A 35 -13.40 -0.36 -5.73
CA SER A 35 -13.23 0.07 -7.12
C SER A 35 -11.80 0.43 -7.41
N GLU A 36 -11.36 0.19 -8.64
CA GLU A 36 -10.03 0.53 -9.13
C GLU A 36 -10.15 1.47 -10.34
N ARG A 37 -9.32 2.51 -10.42
CA ARG A 37 -9.30 3.47 -11.52
C ARG A 37 -7.88 3.91 -11.81
N HIS A 38 -7.41 3.67 -13.03
CA HIS A 38 -6.09 4.06 -13.48
C HIS A 38 -6.19 5.04 -14.64
N SER A 39 -5.36 6.07 -14.63
CA SER A 39 -5.24 7.00 -15.74
C SER A 39 -3.78 7.38 -15.97
N ARG A 40 -3.48 7.66 -17.24
CA ARG A 40 -2.15 8.05 -17.71
C ARG A 40 -2.33 9.23 -18.65
N LYS A 41 -1.57 10.30 -18.42
CA LYS A 41 -1.61 11.53 -19.22
C LYS A 41 -0.20 11.99 -19.54
N VAL A 42 0.11 12.16 -20.82
CA VAL A 42 1.33 12.88 -21.23
C VAL A 42 1.12 14.37 -20.96
N LEU A 43 2.08 14.97 -20.26
CA LEU A 43 2.04 16.38 -19.90
C LEU A 43 2.41 17.23 -21.11
N ASP A 44 1.48 18.09 -21.48
CA ASP A 44 1.62 19.12 -22.51
C ASP A 44 2.12 20.45 -21.93
N GLN A 45 1.89 20.67 -20.63
CA GLN A 45 2.38 21.80 -19.83
C GLN A 45 2.59 21.36 -18.36
N PRO A 46 3.48 22.04 -17.59
CA PRO A 46 4.35 23.17 -17.95
C PRO A 46 5.53 22.76 -18.86
N GLU A 47 6.18 23.74 -19.53
CA GLU A 47 7.30 23.49 -20.47
C GLU A 47 8.42 22.61 -19.86
N ALA A 48 8.76 22.84 -18.59
CA ALA A 48 9.80 22.09 -17.88
C ALA A 48 9.48 20.58 -17.68
N ARG A 49 8.21 20.19 -17.81
CA ARG A 49 7.73 18.80 -17.70
C ARG A 49 7.02 18.34 -18.97
N LYS A 50 7.18 19.05 -20.08
CA LYS A 50 6.55 18.70 -21.35
C LYS A 50 7.10 17.35 -21.82
N GLY A 51 6.20 16.44 -22.20
CA GLY A 51 6.52 15.07 -22.62
C GLY A 51 6.62 14.06 -21.47
N TRP A 52 6.57 14.52 -20.22
CA TRP A 52 6.55 13.63 -19.05
C TRP A 52 5.20 12.93 -18.93
N VAL A 53 5.17 11.81 -18.22
CA VAL A 53 3.95 11.01 -18.08
C VAL A 53 3.44 11.11 -16.65
N ARG A 54 2.27 11.70 -16.45
CA ARG A 54 1.56 11.62 -15.17
C ARG A 54 0.68 10.39 -15.13
N THR A 55 0.92 9.52 -14.17
CA THR A 55 0.03 8.43 -13.79
C THR A 55 -0.77 8.84 -12.56
N LEU A 56 -2.04 8.45 -12.53
CA LEU A 56 -2.91 8.59 -11.38
C LEU A 56 -3.66 7.27 -11.20
N GLN A 57 -3.44 6.63 -10.06
CA GLN A 57 -4.00 5.33 -9.74
C GLN A 57 -4.79 5.44 -8.44
N ASN A 58 -6.02 4.93 -8.46
CA ASN A 58 -6.98 5.09 -7.39
C ASN A 58 -7.59 3.74 -7.05
N VAL A 59 -7.53 3.34 -5.78
CA VAL A 59 -8.28 2.18 -5.29
C VAL A 59 -9.14 2.59 -4.10
N ARG A 60 -10.41 2.24 -4.17
CA ARG A 60 -11.36 2.33 -3.07
C ARG A 60 -11.42 0.99 -2.34
N PHE A 61 -11.31 1.04 -1.01
CA PHE A 61 -11.33 -0.09 -0.10
C PHE A 61 -12.31 0.19 1.05
N GLY A 62 -13.59 0.00 0.77
CA GLY A 62 -14.67 0.28 1.72
C GLY A 62 -15.09 1.75 1.70
N THR A 63 -15.05 2.40 2.87
CA THR A 63 -15.33 3.83 3.00
C THR A 63 -14.15 4.72 2.61
N PHE A 64 -12.97 4.13 2.40
CA PHE A 64 -11.72 4.84 2.13
C PHE A 64 -11.27 4.69 0.68
N THR A 65 -10.51 5.66 0.17
CA THR A 65 -9.86 5.59 -1.14
C THR A 65 -8.38 5.94 -0.99
N LEU A 66 -7.48 5.25 -1.69
CA LEU A 66 -6.09 5.65 -1.82
C LEU A 66 -5.83 6.08 -3.26
N GLU A 67 -5.28 7.27 -3.42
CA GLU A 67 -4.76 7.82 -4.67
C GLU A 67 -3.24 7.82 -4.64
N ILE A 68 -2.64 7.37 -5.73
CA ILE A 68 -1.22 7.48 -5.99
C ILE A 68 -1.03 8.24 -7.29
N GLN A 69 -0.27 9.32 -7.23
CA GLN A 69 0.14 10.09 -8.40
C GLN A 69 1.65 9.90 -8.59
N GLN A 70 2.09 9.61 -9.80
CA GLN A 70 3.50 9.70 -10.18
C GLN A 70 3.67 10.46 -11.49
N THR A 71 4.73 11.24 -11.60
CA THR A 71 5.10 11.96 -12.81
C THR A 71 6.46 11.43 -13.25
N LEU A 72 6.44 10.59 -14.28
CA LEU A 72 7.57 9.82 -14.77
C LEU A 72 8.35 10.62 -15.81
N ASP A 73 9.67 10.61 -15.64
CA ASP A 73 10.61 11.15 -16.61
C ASP A 73 10.70 10.20 -17.81
N PRO A 74 10.50 10.66 -19.06
CA PRO A 74 10.55 9.79 -20.23
C PRO A 74 11.94 9.20 -20.52
N GLU A 75 13.03 9.79 -19.98
CA GLU A 75 14.38 9.28 -20.18
C GLU A 75 14.73 8.14 -19.22
N THR A 76 14.27 8.24 -17.96
CA THR A 76 14.62 7.27 -16.91
C THR A 76 13.50 6.30 -16.58
N ASP A 77 12.26 6.63 -16.95
CA ASP A 77 11.01 5.96 -16.55
C ASP A 77 10.76 5.92 -15.04
N PHE A 78 11.55 6.68 -14.26
CA PHE A 78 11.36 6.84 -12.82
C PHE A 78 10.65 8.17 -12.49
N PRO A 79 9.97 8.24 -11.33
CA PRO A 79 9.43 9.51 -10.87
C PRO A 79 10.53 10.54 -10.62
N ALA A 80 10.29 11.80 -10.97
CA ALA A 80 11.20 12.88 -10.57
C ALA A 80 11.30 13.01 -9.05
N GLN A 81 12.48 13.37 -8.56
CA GLN A 81 12.75 13.67 -7.15
C GLN A 81 12.30 15.08 -6.74
N GLY A 82 11.08 15.47 -7.14
CA GLY A 82 10.52 16.80 -6.94
C GLY A 82 9.19 16.79 -6.18
N TRP A 83 8.89 17.91 -5.51
CA TRP A 83 7.60 18.09 -4.85
C TRP A 83 6.47 18.16 -5.90
N GLY A 84 5.41 17.38 -5.69
CA GLY A 84 4.25 17.32 -6.60
C GLY A 84 4.40 16.34 -7.77
N ASP A 85 5.59 15.75 -7.97
CA ASP A 85 5.79 14.73 -9.00
C ASP A 85 5.30 13.36 -8.51
N THR A 86 5.51 13.04 -7.22
CA THR A 86 4.99 11.82 -6.59
C THR A 86 4.17 12.18 -5.36
N ASP A 87 3.01 11.55 -5.18
CA ASP A 87 2.16 11.73 -4.01
C ASP A 87 1.35 10.45 -3.73
N ILE A 88 1.15 10.13 -2.45
CA ILE A 88 0.30 9.03 -1.98
C ILE A 88 -0.67 9.62 -0.97
N ARG A 89 -1.97 9.51 -1.25
CA ARG A 89 -3.04 10.14 -0.47
C ARG A 89 -4.11 9.12 -0.11
N ALA A 90 -4.64 9.22 1.11
CA ALA A 90 -5.83 8.50 1.52
C ALA A 90 -7.01 9.48 1.72
N TYR A 91 -8.20 9.09 1.28
CA TYR A 91 -9.48 9.78 1.45
C TYR A 91 -10.38 8.98 2.37
N GLY A 92 -11.10 9.68 3.24
CA GLY A 92 -12.12 9.11 4.11
C GLY A 92 -13.54 9.11 3.49
N PRO A 93 -14.55 8.76 4.30
CA PRO A 93 -15.95 8.79 3.90
C PRO A 93 -16.37 10.18 3.35
N GLY A 94 -16.99 10.20 2.16
CA GLY A 94 -17.53 11.42 1.55
C GLY A 94 -16.60 12.19 0.60
N GLY A 95 -15.44 11.63 0.24
CA GLY A 95 -14.54 12.19 -0.80
C GLY A 95 -13.92 13.55 -0.43
N ASN A 96 -14.07 13.96 0.83
CA ASN A 96 -13.54 15.21 1.35
C ASN A 96 -12.12 15.00 1.90
N TRP A 97 -11.34 16.07 1.87
CA TRP A 97 -9.96 16.11 2.35
C TRP A 97 -9.98 16.43 3.84
N TRP A 98 -9.81 15.44 4.70
CA TRP A 98 -9.79 15.71 6.14
C TRP A 98 -8.36 15.77 6.67
N PHE A 99 -7.47 14.94 6.12
CA PHE A 99 -6.02 14.98 6.26
C PHE A 99 -5.43 14.09 5.17
N PRO A 100 -4.53 14.55 4.28
CA PRO A 100 -3.64 13.63 3.57
C PRO A 100 -2.58 13.13 4.55
N PRO A 101 -2.66 11.88 5.05
CA PRO A 101 -1.45 11.17 5.42
C PRO A 101 -0.67 10.99 4.12
N THR A 102 0.42 11.72 4.00
CA THR A 102 1.45 11.41 3.00
C THR A 102 2.39 10.42 3.64
N PHE A 103 2.59 9.32 2.93
CA PHE A 103 3.36 8.18 3.39
C PHE A 103 4.72 8.18 2.70
N GLY A 104 5.77 8.21 3.51
CA GLY A 104 7.14 8.07 3.05
C GLY A 104 7.76 6.83 3.65
N VAL A 105 8.54 6.12 2.84
CA VAL A 105 9.45 5.09 3.33
C VAL A 105 10.86 5.54 2.97
N SER A 106 11.80 5.35 3.89
CA SER A 106 13.22 5.50 3.65
C SER A 106 13.90 4.21 4.05
N VAL A 107 14.71 3.68 3.14
CA VAL A 107 15.50 2.47 3.36
C VAL A 107 16.98 2.84 3.33
N ARG A 108 17.76 2.23 4.21
CA ARG A 108 19.21 2.12 4.05
C ARG A 108 19.57 0.65 3.88
N LEU A 109 20.48 0.39 2.95
CA LEU A 109 21.01 -0.93 2.71
C LEU A 109 22.36 -1.07 3.41
N GLN A 110 22.68 -2.29 3.83
CA GLN A 110 23.95 -2.60 4.46
C GLN A 110 25.12 -2.18 3.54
N GLY A 111 26.05 -1.43 4.11
CA GLY A 111 27.21 -0.87 3.40
C GLY A 111 26.98 0.52 2.79
N ASP A 112 25.74 1.03 2.75
CA ASP A 112 25.47 2.39 2.28
C ASP A 112 25.62 3.41 3.41
N GLU A 113 26.32 4.51 3.14
CA GLU A 113 26.46 5.63 4.09
C GLU A 113 25.19 6.50 4.17
N LYS A 114 24.32 6.42 3.16
CA LYS A 114 23.13 7.24 3.01
C LYS A 114 21.92 6.35 2.75
N ASN A 115 20.75 6.82 3.19
CA ASN A 115 19.49 6.18 2.82
C ASN A 115 19.31 6.30 1.30
N LEU A 116 18.86 5.21 0.66
CA LEU A 116 18.58 5.14 -0.79
C LEU A 116 17.61 6.24 -1.23
N LEU A 117 16.64 6.54 -0.36
CA LEU A 117 15.60 7.52 -0.56
C LEU A 117 15.61 8.47 0.63
N SER A 118 16.68 9.26 0.75
CA SER A 118 16.65 10.45 1.60
C SER A 118 16.06 11.60 0.80
N GLY A 119 14.82 11.97 1.12
CA GLY A 119 14.26 13.22 0.65
C GLY A 119 15.16 14.36 1.14
N THR A 120 15.93 14.97 0.24
CA THR A 120 16.67 16.21 0.49
C THR A 120 15.75 17.41 0.69
N THR A 121 14.44 17.20 0.57
CA THR A 121 13.39 18.16 0.89
C THR A 121 12.28 17.45 1.65
N ASN A 122 11.51 18.23 2.41
CA ASN A 122 10.54 17.89 3.45
C ASN A 122 9.35 17.00 3.02
N VAL A 123 9.56 15.95 2.22
CA VAL A 123 8.53 15.21 1.51
C VAL A 123 8.66 13.73 1.85
N PRO A 124 7.74 13.17 2.64
CA PRO A 124 7.65 11.74 2.86
C PRO A 124 6.86 11.15 1.71
N VAL A 125 7.56 10.88 0.62
CA VAL A 125 7.01 10.13 -0.51
C VAL A 125 8.08 9.13 -0.93
N TRP A 126 7.71 7.85 -0.95
CA TRP A 126 8.55 6.84 -1.56
C TRP A 126 8.74 7.16 -3.04
N MET A 127 9.99 7.36 -3.49
CA MET A 127 10.29 7.76 -4.87
C MET A 127 10.61 6.57 -5.79
N GLY A 128 10.15 5.36 -5.44
CA GLY A 128 10.22 4.22 -6.35
C GLY A 128 9.15 4.29 -7.44
N LEU A 129 9.37 3.57 -8.53
CA LEU A 129 8.40 3.40 -9.60
C LEU A 129 7.26 2.50 -9.12
N LEU A 130 6.02 2.94 -9.22
CA LEU A 130 4.83 2.13 -8.95
C LEU A 130 4.59 1.21 -10.13
N GLU A 131 4.79 -0.07 -9.89
CA GLU A 131 4.78 -1.12 -10.91
C GLU A 131 3.41 -1.83 -10.93
N CYS A 132 2.77 -1.94 -9.76
CA CYS A 132 1.43 -2.52 -9.62
C CYS A 132 0.61 -1.75 -8.57
N TRP A 133 -0.67 -1.49 -8.84
CA TRP A 133 -1.66 -1.03 -7.86
C TRP A 133 -2.99 -1.70 -8.18
N THR A 134 -3.49 -2.57 -7.31
CA THR A 134 -4.70 -3.34 -7.64
C THR A 134 -5.47 -3.86 -6.43
N LEU A 135 -6.76 -4.18 -6.64
CA LEU A 135 -7.57 -4.95 -5.70
C LEU A 135 -7.18 -6.44 -5.70
N ARG A 136 -6.78 -6.94 -4.53
CA ARG A 136 -6.36 -8.34 -4.33
C ARG A 136 -7.46 -9.24 -3.79
N GLN A 137 -8.31 -8.68 -2.95
CA GLN A 137 -9.39 -9.43 -2.31
C GLN A 137 -10.57 -8.49 -2.08
N VAL A 138 -11.76 -8.95 -2.46
CA VAL A 138 -13.02 -8.28 -2.17
C VAL A 138 -13.99 -9.37 -1.76
N ASP A 139 -14.27 -9.44 -0.45
CA ASP A 139 -15.25 -10.37 0.11
C ASP A 139 -16.18 -9.64 1.08
N ASN A 140 -17.04 -10.39 1.77
CA ASN A 140 -18.02 -9.81 2.69
C ASN A 140 -17.47 -9.35 4.05
N ARG A 141 -16.17 -9.52 4.31
CA ARG A 141 -15.49 -9.17 5.57
C ARG A 141 -14.48 -8.04 5.36
N GLN A 142 -13.75 -8.08 4.25
CA GLN A 142 -12.63 -7.19 4.01
C GLN A 142 -12.36 -6.94 2.52
N ILE A 143 -11.72 -5.82 2.26
CA ILE A 143 -11.14 -5.47 0.97
C ILE A 143 -9.64 -5.31 1.18
N ILE A 144 -8.84 -5.97 0.34
CA ILE A 144 -7.39 -5.80 0.30
C ILE A 144 -7.00 -5.20 -1.03
N ALA A 145 -6.28 -4.08 -0.98
CA ALA A 145 -5.57 -3.50 -2.11
C ALA A 145 -4.07 -3.68 -1.90
N GLU A 146 -3.32 -3.81 -2.98
CA GLU A 146 -1.87 -3.98 -2.95
C GLU A 146 -1.20 -3.05 -3.95
N GLY A 147 -0.06 -2.50 -3.52
CA GLY A 147 0.85 -1.75 -4.34
C GLY A 147 2.25 -2.30 -4.22
N ASP A 148 2.94 -2.37 -5.35
CA ASP A 148 4.33 -2.79 -5.42
C ASP A 148 5.16 -1.69 -6.10
N TRP A 149 6.17 -1.19 -5.40
CA TRP A 149 7.09 -0.19 -5.92
C TRP A 149 8.49 -0.76 -6.05
N ARG A 150 9.14 -0.47 -7.17
CA ARG A 150 10.56 -0.76 -7.39
C ARG A 150 11.41 0.47 -7.08
N ASP A 151 12.46 0.30 -6.28
CA ASP A 151 13.46 1.36 -6.07
C ASP A 151 14.57 1.33 -7.14
N PRO A 152 15.35 2.42 -7.28
CA PRO A 152 16.45 2.47 -8.26
C PRO A 152 17.55 1.43 -8.04
N ALA A 153 17.69 0.87 -6.84
CA ALA A 153 18.67 -0.17 -6.53
C ALA A 153 18.16 -1.58 -6.87
N GLY A 154 16.91 -1.71 -7.34
CA GLY A 154 16.26 -2.98 -7.68
C GLY A 154 15.60 -3.69 -6.49
N GLY A 155 15.49 -3.02 -5.35
CA GLY A 155 14.66 -3.47 -4.23
C GLY A 155 13.19 -3.15 -4.45
N TRP A 156 12.33 -3.75 -3.63
CA TRP A 156 10.88 -3.64 -3.77
C TRP A 156 10.22 -3.30 -2.45
N LEU A 157 9.36 -2.28 -2.45
CA LEU A 157 8.45 -1.99 -1.35
C LEU A 157 7.06 -2.49 -1.73
N ARG A 158 6.50 -3.34 -0.90
CA ARG A 158 5.10 -3.77 -0.99
C ARG A 158 4.27 -3.07 0.06
N MET A 159 3.14 -2.52 -0.34
CA MET A 159 2.13 -1.96 0.54
C MET A 159 0.80 -2.67 0.33
N ARG A 160 0.25 -3.22 1.41
CA ARG A 160 -1.12 -3.74 1.45
C ARG A 160 -1.98 -2.83 2.29
N ILE A 161 -3.18 -2.57 1.79
CA ILE A 161 -4.19 -1.78 2.46
C ILE A 161 -5.39 -2.67 2.69
N VAL A 162 -5.92 -2.63 3.92
CA VAL A 162 -6.99 -3.50 4.38
C VAL A 162 -8.13 -2.65 4.92
N GLY A 163 -9.25 -2.66 4.22
CA GLY A 163 -10.53 -2.13 4.73
C GLY A 163 -11.37 -3.27 5.30
N TRP A 164 -12.01 -3.07 6.45
CA TRP A 164 -12.94 -4.04 7.03
C TRP A 164 -14.36 -3.53 6.92
N ARG A 165 -15.32 -4.45 6.73
CA ARG A 165 -16.73 -4.08 6.53
C ARG A 165 -17.33 -3.34 7.71
N ASP A 166 -17.07 -3.83 8.91
CA ASP A 166 -17.66 -3.28 10.15
C ASP A 166 -16.83 -2.13 10.76
N VAL A 167 -15.81 -1.66 10.05
CA VAL A 167 -14.88 -0.63 10.55
C VAL A 167 -14.86 0.53 9.57
N THR A 168 -15.50 1.63 9.98
CA THR A 168 -15.66 2.81 9.10
C THR A 168 -14.73 3.98 9.45
N ASP A 169 -14.09 3.93 10.62
CA ASP A 169 -13.26 5.03 11.16
C ASP A 169 -11.75 4.78 11.02
N ARG A 170 -11.34 3.55 10.68
CA ARG A 170 -9.94 3.16 10.50
C ARG A 170 -9.77 2.03 9.50
N TRP A 171 -8.54 1.85 9.06
CA TRP A 171 -8.11 0.82 8.10
C TRP A 171 -6.69 0.36 8.44
N GLY A 172 -6.32 -0.82 7.92
CA GLY A 172 -5.02 -1.45 8.14
C GLY A 172 -4.04 -1.20 7.00
N LEU A 173 -2.79 -0.94 7.33
CA LEU A 173 -1.69 -0.75 6.40
C LEU A 173 -0.58 -1.74 6.74
N ILE A 174 -0.08 -2.48 5.75
CA ILE A 174 1.03 -3.41 5.92
C ILE A 174 2.12 -3.05 4.91
N TRP A 175 3.34 -2.82 5.38
CA TRP A 175 4.51 -2.62 4.53
C TRP A 175 5.50 -3.75 4.68
N ARG A 176 6.11 -4.14 3.56
CA ARG A 176 7.25 -5.06 3.54
C ARG A 176 8.25 -4.58 2.51
N TYR A 177 9.53 -4.55 2.89
CA TYR A 177 10.60 -4.20 1.96
C TYR A 177 11.45 -5.41 1.64
N PHE A 178 11.58 -5.69 0.35
CA PHE A 178 12.41 -6.74 -0.21
C PHE A 178 13.70 -6.09 -0.76
N PRO A 179 14.85 -6.25 -0.09
CA PRO A 179 16.09 -5.66 -0.58
C PRO A 179 16.50 -6.27 -1.93
N PRO A 180 17.31 -5.57 -2.73
CA PRO A 180 17.79 -6.11 -3.99
C PRO A 180 18.62 -7.38 -3.77
N PRO A 181 18.69 -8.29 -4.78
CA PRO A 181 19.41 -9.55 -4.65
C PRO A 181 20.85 -9.37 -4.15
N GLY A 182 21.22 -10.11 -3.11
CA GLY A 182 22.57 -10.07 -2.52
C GLY A 182 22.83 -8.87 -1.59
N ARG A 183 21.80 -8.05 -1.29
CA ARG A 183 21.89 -6.98 -0.28
C ARG A 183 20.91 -7.21 0.87
N GLU A 184 21.22 -6.64 2.02
CA GLU A 184 20.34 -6.60 3.19
C GLU A 184 19.97 -5.14 3.50
N ALA A 185 18.79 -4.91 4.09
CA ALA A 185 18.45 -3.60 4.64
C ALA A 185 18.92 -3.51 6.10
N ASP A 186 19.69 -2.48 6.43
CA ASP A 186 20.17 -2.21 7.79
C ASP A 186 19.29 -1.19 8.53
N LEU A 187 18.45 -0.45 7.80
CA LEU A 187 17.46 0.46 8.35
C LEU A 187 16.22 0.52 7.46
N LEU A 188 15.05 0.40 8.09
CA LEU A 188 13.79 0.84 7.51
C LEU A 188 13.21 1.92 8.42
N SER A 189 12.98 3.11 7.86
CA SER A 189 12.21 4.14 8.53
C SER A 189 10.97 4.47 7.71
N CYS A 190 9.87 4.65 8.42
CA CYS A 190 8.62 5.07 7.85
C CYS A 190 8.39 6.50 8.30
N THR A 191 7.76 7.30 7.46
CA THR A 191 7.41 8.66 7.79
C THR A 191 5.96 8.90 7.44
N PHE A 192 5.19 9.24 8.45
CA PHE A 192 3.80 9.64 8.34
C PHE A 192 3.73 11.15 8.50
N ARG A 193 3.34 11.83 7.44
CA ARG A 193 3.07 13.27 7.49
C ARG A 193 1.59 13.49 7.35
N CYS A 194 1.04 14.24 8.30
CA CYS A 194 -0.36 14.57 8.32
C CYS A 194 -0.50 16.04 7.97
N ASP A 195 -0.75 16.36 6.70
CA ASP A 195 -0.87 17.76 6.27
C ASP A 195 -2.34 18.18 6.24
N PRO A 196 -2.81 19.13 7.07
CA PRO A 196 -4.16 19.65 6.93
C PRO A 196 -4.27 20.50 5.64
N GLY A 197 -4.58 19.84 4.53
CA GLY A 197 -4.99 20.51 3.30
C GLY A 197 -6.33 21.23 3.48
N GLY A 198 -6.50 22.42 2.89
CA GLY A 198 -7.83 23.00 2.63
C GLY A 198 -8.35 24.13 3.52
N TYR A 199 -7.82 24.37 4.73
CA TYR A 199 -8.34 25.48 5.57
C TYR A 199 -7.59 26.80 5.33
N THR A 200 -7.98 27.56 4.33
CA THR A 200 -7.37 28.84 3.90
C THR A 200 -7.51 30.01 4.89
N GLN A 201 -7.84 29.79 6.17
CA GLN A 201 -8.05 30.89 7.12
C GLN A 201 -6.82 31.23 7.97
N ALA A 202 -6.60 32.53 8.13
CA ALA A 202 -5.40 33.26 8.54
C ALA A 202 -4.95 33.10 10.02
N PHE A 203 -5.29 32.01 10.70
CA PHE A 203 -4.82 31.77 12.07
C PHE A 203 -3.57 30.89 12.07
N PRO A 204 -2.56 31.17 12.92
CA PRO A 204 -1.40 30.29 13.07
C PRO A 204 -1.88 28.93 13.60
N ARG A 205 -1.88 27.93 12.73
CA ARG A 205 -2.33 26.57 13.05
C ARG A 205 -1.39 25.97 14.09
N GLN A 206 -1.86 25.80 15.33
CA GLN A 206 -1.14 25.01 16.33
C GLN A 206 -1.37 23.53 16.07
N ARG A 207 -0.27 22.77 15.93
CA ARG A 207 -0.29 21.32 15.76
C ARG A 207 0.00 20.66 17.09
N TRP A 208 -0.73 19.60 17.37
CA TRP A 208 -0.62 18.85 18.60
C TRP A 208 -0.41 17.38 18.29
N LEU A 209 0.38 16.75 19.15
CA LEU A 209 0.56 15.33 19.19
C LEU A 209 0.14 14.85 20.57
N THR A 210 -0.73 13.85 20.58
CA THR A 210 -1.15 13.18 21.82
C THR A 210 -0.80 11.70 21.75
N THR A 211 -0.21 11.21 22.85
CA THR A 211 0.10 9.81 23.12
C THR A 211 -0.69 9.36 24.36
N PRO A 212 -0.62 8.07 24.76
CA PRO A 212 -1.24 7.60 25.99
C PRO A 212 -0.69 8.31 27.25
N LEU A 213 0.54 8.82 27.19
CA LEU A 213 1.22 9.39 28.36
C LEU A 213 1.22 10.91 28.40
N ARG A 214 1.17 11.59 27.24
CA ARG A 214 1.36 13.04 27.17
C ARG A 214 0.68 13.66 25.96
N SER A 215 0.49 14.96 26.06
CA SER A 215 0.08 15.81 24.95
C SER A 215 1.03 16.99 24.89
N PHE A 216 1.52 17.31 23.70
CA PHE A 216 2.40 18.46 23.52
C PHE A 216 2.12 19.18 22.19
N GLU A 217 2.36 20.48 22.21
CA GLU A 217 2.38 21.30 21.01
C GLU A 217 3.61 20.91 20.18
N VAL A 218 3.42 20.66 18.89
CA VAL A 218 4.52 20.47 17.95
C VAL A 218 5.07 21.87 17.65
N PRO A 219 6.29 22.22 18.10
CA PRO A 219 6.81 23.57 17.99
C PRO A 219 6.86 24.04 16.53
N ALA A 220 6.69 25.34 16.31
CA ALA A 220 6.88 25.93 14.99
C ALA A 220 8.33 25.74 14.53
N VAL A 221 8.56 25.60 13.22
CA VAL A 221 9.88 25.36 12.58
C VAL A 221 10.99 26.32 13.07
N SER A 222 10.63 27.50 13.58
CA SER A 222 11.55 28.49 14.14
C SER A 222 12.05 28.19 15.56
N GLN A 223 11.44 27.25 16.29
CA GLN A 223 11.84 26.84 17.64
C GLN A 223 12.71 25.59 17.58
N LYS A 224 14.02 25.75 17.79
CA LYS A 224 15.04 24.68 17.72
C LYS A 224 14.88 23.53 18.73
N ALA A 225 13.90 23.57 19.63
CA ALA A 225 13.67 22.49 20.59
C ALA A 225 13.02 21.32 19.85
N GLN A 226 13.79 20.25 19.60
CA GLN A 226 13.20 18.97 19.21
C GLN A 226 12.41 18.41 20.40
N PRO A 227 11.17 17.96 20.20
CA PRO A 227 10.45 17.24 21.25
C PRO A 227 11.26 16.00 21.65
N GLU A 228 11.15 15.60 22.92
CA GLU A 228 11.76 14.37 23.40
C GLU A 228 11.27 13.17 22.59
N PRO A 229 12.13 12.17 22.30
CA PRO A 229 11.71 10.94 21.64
C PRO A 229 10.56 10.25 22.39
N LEU A 230 9.73 9.52 21.65
CA LEU A 230 8.65 8.72 22.24
C LEU A 230 9.21 7.50 22.98
N ASP A 231 8.64 7.16 24.14
CA ASP A 231 8.87 5.86 24.78
C ASP A 231 8.07 4.81 24.02
N VAL A 232 8.71 4.12 23.08
CA VAL A 232 8.07 3.15 22.19
C VAL A 232 7.35 2.01 22.93
N ALA A 233 7.74 1.70 24.17
CA ALA A 233 7.08 0.67 24.96
C ALA A 233 5.69 1.10 25.44
N GLN A 234 5.44 2.41 25.54
CA GLN A 234 4.22 2.99 26.12
C GLN A 234 3.48 3.95 25.17
N GLU A 235 4.16 4.47 24.15
CA GLU A 235 3.70 5.52 23.24
C GLU A 235 3.68 5.05 21.77
N TRP A 236 3.12 3.87 21.53
CA TRP A 236 3.00 3.24 20.19
C TRP A 236 1.69 3.58 19.46
N ALA A 237 0.74 4.22 20.14
CA ALA A 237 -0.47 4.81 19.56
C ALA A 237 -0.33 6.33 19.59
N VAL A 238 -0.36 6.97 18.42
CA VAL A 238 -0.16 8.42 18.32
C VAL A 238 -1.31 9.06 17.57
N LEU A 239 -1.86 10.13 18.13
CA LEU A 239 -2.86 10.97 17.49
C LEU A 239 -2.17 12.26 17.01
N LEU A 240 -2.32 12.60 15.73
CA LEU A 240 -1.90 13.85 15.09
C LEU A 240 -3.09 14.75 14.79
N HIS A 241 -3.08 15.98 15.28
CA HIS A 241 -4.24 16.87 15.20
C HIS A 241 -3.88 18.35 15.06
N SER A 242 -4.83 19.12 14.53
CA SER A 242 -4.73 20.58 14.39
C SER A 242 -5.76 21.25 15.30
N ARG A 243 -5.29 22.05 16.26
CA ARG A 243 -6.15 22.65 17.30
C ARG A 243 -7.16 23.67 16.76
N LEU A 244 -6.91 24.25 15.58
CA LEU A 244 -7.72 25.34 15.01
C LEU A 244 -8.50 24.95 13.74
N ALA A 245 -8.29 23.75 13.19
CA ALA A 245 -9.16 23.19 12.16
C ALA A 245 -10.44 22.62 12.82
N ARG A 246 -11.34 23.51 13.24
CA ARG A 246 -12.68 23.21 13.82
C ARG A 246 -12.77 21.87 14.55
N GLN A 247 -12.03 21.67 15.64
CA GLN A 247 -12.17 20.62 16.68
C GLN A 247 -12.29 19.14 16.29
N THR A 248 -12.46 18.78 15.02
CA THR A 248 -12.99 17.46 14.67
C THR A 248 -12.03 16.62 13.85
N ALA A 249 -10.97 17.18 13.27
CA ALA A 249 -10.08 16.40 12.42
C ALA A 249 -8.83 15.90 13.18
N ALA A 250 -8.62 14.57 13.22
CA ALA A 250 -7.43 13.93 13.76
C ALA A 250 -7.09 12.66 12.97
N GLY A 251 -5.81 12.45 12.69
CA GLY A 251 -5.28 11.19 12.15
C GLY A 251 -4.55 10.43 13.23
N ALA A 252 -4.93 9.17 13.50
CA ALA A 252 -4.14 8.31 14.38
C ALA A 252 -3.24 7.40 13.56
N VAL A 253 -2.04 7.18 14.07
CA VAL A 253 -1.12 6.14 13.63
C VAL A 253 -0.87 5.25 14.83
N VAL A 254 -1.25 3.98 14.70
CA VAL A 254 -0.99 2.97 15.72
C VAL A 254 0.01 2.00 15.13
N ALA A 255 1.21 1.94 15.69
CA ALA A 255 2.27 1.03 15.26
C ALA A 255 2.36 -0.17 16.20
N ASP A 256 2.84 -1.30 15.70
CA ASP A 256 3.17 -2.43 16.56
C ASP A 256 4.41 -2.09 17.42
N PRO A 257 4.29 -2.04 18.77
CA PRO A 257 5.41 -1.74 19.65
C PRO A 257 6.55 -2.76 19.52
N GLU A 258 6.27 -4.00 19.10
CA GLU A 258 7.30 -5.05 18.95
C GLU A 258 8.22 -4.80 17.74
N ASN A 259 7.82 -3.94 16.80
CA ASN A 259 8.60 -3.61 15.60
C ASN A 259 9.28 -2.23 15.69
N LEU A 260 8.89 -1.37 16.65
CA LEU A 260 9.33 0.02 16.72
C LEU A 260 10.65 0.18 17.51
N ALA A 261 11.73 0.67 16.88
CA ALA A 261 12.97 1.00 17.59
C ALA A 261 12.88 2.33 18.33
N SER A 262 12.40 3.33 17.61
CA SER A 262 12.29 4.69 18.07
C SER A 262 11.23 5.39 17.24
N ALA A 263 10.63 6.43 17.77
CA ALA A 263 9.81 7.32 16.96
C ALA A 263 10.26 8.75 17.23
N VAL A 264 10.61 9.45 16.15
CA VAL A 264 10.99 10.85 16.21
C VAL A 264 9.88 11.68 15.61
N VAL A 265 9.51 12.74 16.32
CA VAL A 265 8.55 13.73 15.85
C VAL A 265 9.35 14.89 15.27
N SER A 266 9.27 15.08 13.96
CA SER A 266 10.03 16.12 13.25
C SER A 266 9.13 17.25 12.75
N GLN A 267 9.72 18.46 12.75
CA GLN A 267 9.05 19.71 12.44
C GLN A 267 9.33 20.13 11.01
N ASN A 268 8.59 19.56 10.06
CA ASN A 268 8.44 20.17 8.74
C ASN A 268 7.13 20.95 8.68
N TRP A 269 6.88 21.64 7.56
CA TRP A 269 5.69 22.48 7.36
C TRP A 269 4.35 21.79 7.62
N ALA A 270 4.30 20.47 7.83
CA ALA A 270 3.10 19.69 8.11
C ALA A 270 3.04 18.98 9.49
N GLY A 271 4.11 18.93 10.29
CA GLY A 271 4.19 18.04 11.45
C GLY A 271 4.28 16.58 11.00
N THR A 272 5.39 15.94 11.32
CA THR A 272 5.76 14.66 10.74
C THR A 272 6.15 13.69 11.85
N ILE A 273 5.58 12.48 11.86
CA ILE A 273 6.07 11.38 12.70
C ILE A 273 6.92 10.49 11.81
N SER A 274 8.17 10.29 12.20
CA SER A 274 9.08 9.36 11.55
C SER A 274 9.37 8.21 12.50
N PRO A 275 8.49 7.19 12.57
CA PRO A 275 8.84 5.96 13.25
C PRO A 275 10.04 5.31 12.55
N THR A 276 11.04 4.97 13.35
CA THR A 276 12.23 4.24 12.94
C THR A 276 12.13 2.85 13.53
N PHE A 277 12.29 1.82 12.69
CA PHE A 277 12.10 0.44 13.13
C PHE A 277 13.44 -0.19 13.43
N THR A 278 13.48 -1.06 14.44
CA THR A 278 14.69 -1.83 14.76
C THR A 278 14.89 -2.78 13.62
N ALA A 279 16.09 -2.80 13.04
CA ALA A 279 16.44 -3.76 12.01
C ALA A 279 16.47 -5.17 12.63
N GLN A 280 15.30 -5.81 12.68
CA GLN A 280 15.17 -7.23 12.95
C GLN A 280 14.37 -7.85 11.82
N SER A 281 15.11 -8.17 10.76
CA SER A 281 14.72 -8.84 9.53
C SER A 281 13.91 -7.98 8.54
N PRO A 282 14.48 -7.62 7.37
CA PRO A 282 13.74 -6.93 6.29
C PRO A 282 12.52 -7.70 5.78
N ALA A 283 12.38 -8.98 6.11
CA ALA A 283 11.25 -9.81 5.72
C ALA A 283 10.00 -9.65 6.62
N LYS A 284 10.04 -8.83 7.69
CA LYS A 284 8.88 -8.65 8.56
C LYS A 284 7.91 -7.63 8.00
N ASP A 285 6.63 -7.89 8.25
CA ASP A 285 5.54 -6.96 7.96
C ASP A 285 5.51 -5.84 8.99
N PHE A 286 5.44 -4.60 8.52
CA PHE A 286 5.21 -3.42 9.33
C PHE A 286 3.74 -3.06 9.28
N CYS A 287 3.05 -3.28 10.39
CA CYS A 287 1.61 -3.11 10.48
C CYS A 287 1.28 -1.78 11.15
N PHE A 288 0.36 -1.03 10.53
CA PHE A 288 -0.20 0.20 11.08
C PHE A 288 -1.72 0.16 11.01
N LEU A 289 -2.36 0.76 12.00
CA LEU A 289 -3.74 1.20 11.86
C LEU A 289 -3.73 2.70 11.59
N VAL A 290 -4.43 3.11 10.54
CA VAL A 290 -4.60 4.50 10.15
C VAL A 290 -6.10 4.80 10.18
N GLY A 291 -6.49 5.91 10.77
CA GLY A 291 -7.90 6.27 10.83
C GLY A 291 -8.15 7.76 10.79
N ASP A 292 -9.41 8.08 10.49
CA ASP A 292 -9.97 9.42 10.45
C ASP A 292 -11.03 9.51 11.55
N TRP A 293 -10.76 10.33 12.56
CA TRP A 293 -11.71 10.61 13.64
C TRP A 293 -12.37 12.00 13.49
N GLY A 294 -12.53 12.40 12.21
CA GLY A 294 -13.01 13.66 11.64
C GLY A 294 -14.23 14.36 12.23
N HIS A 295 -14.89 13.83 13.26
CA HIS A 295 -16.19 14.32 13.73
C HIS A 295 -16.29 14.52 15.25
N GLU A 296 -15.22 14.30 16.02
CA GLU A 296 -15.25 14.36 17.48
C GLU A 296 -14.18 15.29 18.05
N SER A 297 -14.45 15.85 19.24
CA SER A 297 -13.42 16.56 20.00
C SER A 297 -12.21 15.65 20.22
N TYR A 298 -10.99 16.15 19.97
CA TYR A 298 -9.76 15.38 20.14
C TYR A 298 -9.64 14.72 21.52
N THR A 299 -10.21 15.31 22.58
CA THR A 299 -10.18 14.71 23.93
C THR A 299 -11.04 13.44 23.99
N ILE A 300 -12.19 13.45 23.30
CA ILE A 300 -13.07 12.29 23.17
C ILE A 300 -12.40 11.22 22.29
N THR A 301 -11.82 11.63 21.16
CA THR A 301 -11.05 10.75 20.27
C THR A 301 -9.90 10.08 21.01
N ALA A 302 -9.08 10.85 21.72
CA ALA A 302 -7.98 10.35 22.53
C ALA A 302 -8.48 9.39 23.62
N ALA A 303 -9.54 9.76 24.36
CA ALA A 303 -10.11 8.89 25.38
C ALA A 303 -10.59 7.55 24.80
N ARG A 304 -11.27 7.56 23.65
CA ARG A 304 -11.74 6.34 22.98
C ARG A 304 -10.59 5.48 22.47
N LEU A 305 -9.64 6.09 21.78
CA LEU A 305 -8.46 5.42 21.23
C LEU A 305 -7.66 4.76 22.35
N PHE A 306 -7.35 5.52 23.42
CA PHE A 306 -6.49 5.03 24.49
C PHE A 306 -7.21 4.14 25.51
N ALA A 307 -8.54 4.25 25.64
CA ALA A 307 -9.32 3.25 26.38
C ALA A 307 -9.37 1.89 25.66
N SER A 308 -9.05 1.86 24.36
CA SER A 308 -9.14 0.67 23.50
C SER A 308 -7.78 0.12 23.08
N LEU A 309 -6.69 0.49 23.76
CA LEU A 309 -5.33 0.10 23.36
C LEU A 309 -5.17 -1.42 23.18
N GLU A 310 -5.69 -2.23 24.11
CA GLU A 310 -5.58 -3.68 23.97
C GLU A 310 -6.34 -4.21 22.75
N THR A 311 -7.52 -3.65 22.44
CA THR A 311 -8.26 -3.96 21.21
C THR A 311 -7.46 -3.59 19.96
N LEU A 312 -6.85 -2.41 19.93
CA LEU A 312 -6.00 -1.96 18.82
C LEU A 312 -4.77 -2.85 18.66
N ARG A 313 -4.18 -3.31 19.77
CA ARG A 313 -3.07 -4.27 19.75
C ARG A 313 -3.49 -5.61 19.15
N GLN A 314 -4.68 -6.10 19.52
CA GLN A 314 -5.23 -7.33 18.93
C GLN A 314 -5.56 -7.17 17.45
N GLU A 315 -6.07 -6.00 17.04
CA GLU A 315 -6.28 -5.67 15.63
C GLU A 315 -4.97 -5.61 14.83
N LEU A 316 -3.90 -5.02 15.39
CA LEU A 316 -2.57 -5.04 14.78
C LEU A 316 -2.03 -6.46 14.64
N LYS A 317 -2.17 -7.31 15.66
CA LYS A 317 -1.79 -8.72 15.58
C LYS A 317 -2.59 -9.48 14.53
N ARG A 318 -3.90 -9.20 14.42
CA ARG A 318 -4.76 -9.74 13.37
C ARG A 318 -4.30 -9.28 11.98
N LEU A 319 -3.91 -8.01 11.84
CA LEU A 319 -3.38 -7.45 10.61
C LEU A 319 -2.06 -8.11 10.20
N GLY A 320 -1.12 -8.27 11.14
CA GLY A 320 0.18 -8.93 10.88
C GLY A 320 0.09 -10.45 10.68
N SER A 321 -1.04 -11.08 10.99
CA SER A 321 -1.31 -12.50 10.70
C SER A 321 -2.20 -12.71 9.47
N LEU A 322 -2.55 -11.62 8.77
CA LEU A 322 -3.41 -11.67 7.61
C LEU A 322 -2.73 -12.44 6.48
N THR A 323 -3.38 -13.50 6.01
CA THR A 323 -2.96 -14.18 4.79
C THR A 323 -3.61 -13.47 3.62
N VAL A 324 -2.78 -12.88 2.75
CA VAL A 324 -3.26 -12.27 1.51
C VAL A 324 -3.23 -13.34 0.42
N PRO A 325 -4.31 -13.52 -0.35
CA PRO A 325 -4.31 -14.50 -1.44
C PRO A 325 -3.23 -14.13 -2.47
N PRO A 326 -2.64 -15.14 -3.13
CA PRO A 326 -1.71 -14.89 -4.23
C PRO A 326 -2.42 -14.11 -5.35
N PRO A 327 -1.65 -13.52 -6.28
CA PRO A 327 -2.22 -12.73 -7.36
C PRO A 327 -3.14 -13.65 -8.14
N ALA A 328 -4.30 -13.12 -8.54
CA ALA A 328 -5.15 -13.88 -9.44
C ALA A 328 -4.31 -14.26 -10.67
N PRO A 329 -4.38 -15.52 -11.13
CA PRO A 329 -3.79 -15.84 -12.42
C PRO A 329 -4.40 -14.90 -13.48
N PRO A 330 -3.67 -14.60 -14.56
CA PRO A 330 -4.21 -13.82 -15.65
C PRO A 330 -5.59 -14.35 -16.08
N PRO A 331 -6.53 -13.48 -16.46
CA PRO A 331 -7.87 -13.91 -16.87
C PRO A 331 -7.80 -15.01 -17.94
N GLU A 332 -8.60 -16.06 -17.82
CA GLU A 332 -8.67 -17.13 -18.83
C GLU A 332 -9.00 -16.58 -20.23
N ALA A 333 -9.74 -15.48 -20.30
CA ALA A 333 -10.04 -14.76 -21.54
C ALA A 333 -8.80 -14.16 -22.21
N GLU A 334 -7.82 -13.68 -21.44
CA GLU A 334 -6.55 -13.19 -22.00
C GLU A 334 -5.70 -14.35 -22.53
N ASP A 335 -5.64 -15.46 -21.80
CA ASP A 335 -4.98 -16.69 -22.27
C ASP A 335 -5.65 -17.23 -23.55
N ALA A 336 -6.99 -17.16 -23.64
CA ALA A 336 -7.74 -17.55 -24.82
C ALA A 336 -7.49 -16.63 -26.02
N GLU A 337 -7.46 -15.31 -25.81
CA GLU A 337 -7.13 -14.33 -26.87
C GLU A 337 -5.74 -14.61 -27.46
N ILE A 338 -4.76 -14.92 -26.61
CA ILE A 338 -3.42 -15.27 -27.11
C ILE A 338 -3.42 -16.63 -27.80
N ALA A 339 -4.13 -17.63 -27.26
CA ALA A 339 -4.27 -18.92 -27.93
C ALA A 339 -4.85 -18.76 -29.34
N ASP A 340 -5.82 -17.87 -29.52
CA ASP A 340 -6.39 -17.53 -30.82
C ASP A 340 -5.36 -16.83 -31.73
N LEU A 341 -4.56 -15.89 -31.22
CA LEU A 341 -3.48 -15.25 -31.99
C LEU A 341 -2.40 -16.25 -32.43
N LEU A 342 -2.10 -17.24 -31.59
CA LEU A 342 -1.15 -18.30 -31.90
C LEU A 342 -1.72 -19.33 -32.91
N THR A 343 -2.98 -19.25 -33.32
CA THR A 343 -3.46 -20.03 -34.48
C THR A 343 -2.89 -19.54 -35.81
N TYR A 344 -2.36 -18.31 -35.87
CA TYR A 344 -1.73 -17.75 -37.06
C TYR A 344 -0.28 -18.28 -37.19
N PRO A 345 0.07 -19.02 -38.27
CA PRO A 345 1.36 -19.73 -38.34
C PRO A 345 2.61 -18.84 -38.20
N ALA A 346 2.53 -17.59 -38.67
CA ALA A 346 3.63 -16.64 -38.54
C ALA A 346 3.86 -16.21 -37.08
N LEU A 347 2.77 -16.00 -36.31
CA LEU A 347 2.85 -15.64 -34.90
C LEU A 347 3.26 -16.84 -34.04
N GLU A 348 2.73 -18.05 -34.32
CA GLU A 348 3.17 -19.27 -33.62
C GLU A 348 4.66 -19.52 -33.80
N LYS A 349 5.16 -19.39 -35.02
CA LYS A 349 6.58 -19.56 -35.32
C LYS A 349 7.46 -18.52 -34.60
N GLN A 350 6.97 -17.29 -34.44
CA GLN A 350 7.74 -16.19 -33.89
C GLN A 350 7.67 -16.11 -32.36
N PHE A 351 6.51 -16.41 -31.75
CA PHE A 351 6.25 -16.16 -30.33
C PHE A 351 5.81 -17.40 -29.53
N GLY A 352 5.40 -18.50 -30.20
CA GLY A 352 4.71 -19.61 -29.54
C GLY A 352 5.54 -20.35 -28.48
N GLU A 353 6.83 -20.59 -28.75
CA GLU A 353 7.73 -21.24 -27.78
C GLU A 353 7.97 -20.35 -26.55
N GLU A 354 8.27 -19.07 -26.78
CA GLU A 354 8.54 -18.11 -25.71
C GLU A 354 7.29 -17.87 -24.84
N TRP A 355 6.11 -17.78 -25.45
CA TRP A 355 4.84 -17.67 -24.72
C TRP A 355 4.60 -18.88 -23.82
N ARG A 356 4.78 -20.11 -24.35
CA ARG A 356 4.59 -21.34 -23.57
C ARG A 356 5.59 -21.44 -22.42
N ALA A 357 6.86 -21.09 -22.65
CA ALA A 357 7.88 -21.06 -21.61
C ALA A 357 7.55 -20.05 -20.51
N ASN A 358 7.17 -18.81 -20.88
CA ASN A 358 6.78 -17.79 -19.92
C ASN A 358 5.54 -18.18 -19.10
N ARG A 359 4.54 -18.81 -19.74
CA ARG A 359 3.34 -19.31 -19.04
C ARG A 359 3.69 -20.36 -17.99
N GLN A 360 4.56 -21.31 -18.33
CA GLN A 360 5.03 -22.33 -17.39
C GLN A 360 5.78 -21.69 -16.22
N GLU A 361 6.67 -20.73 -16.51
CA GLU A 361 7.41 -20.00 -15.49
C GLU A 361 6.48 -19.20 -14.56
N LEU A 362 5.38 -18.65 -15.10
CA LEU A 362 4.40 -17.91 -14.32
C LEU A 362 3.66 -18.82 -13.34
N ILE A 363 3.27 -20.01 -13.79
CA ILE A 363 2.64 -21.03 -12.94
C ILE A 363 3.58 -21.43 -11.80
N GLU A 364 4.86 -21.65 -12.10
CA GLU A 364 5.87 -21.97 -11.08
C GLU A 364 6.08 -20.83 -10.10
N ALA A 365 6.10 -19.58 -10.59
CA ALA A 365 6.27 -18.40 -9.75
C ALA A 365 5.05 -18.16 -8.84
N LEU A 366 3.83 -18.38 -9.35
CA LEU A 366 2.59 -18.34 -8.56
C LEU A 366 2.52 -19.46 -7.50
N ALA A 367 3.11 -20.63 -7.79
CA ALA A 367 3.20 -21.73 -6.84
C ALA A 367 4.24 -21.50 -5.73
N ALA A 368 5.20 -20.60 -5.95
CA ALA A 368 6.19 -20.24 -4.95
C ALA A 368 5.59 -19.35 -3.86
N LYS A 369 6.15 -19.40 -2.65
CA LYS A 369 5.70 -18.55 -1.54
C LYS A 369 6.06 -17.09 -1.83
N GLU A 370 5.07 -16.32 -2.27
CA GLU A 370 5.20 -14.91 -2.68
C GLU A 370 5.84 -14.02 -1.60
N ASP A 371 5.68 -14.36 -0.32
CA ASP A 371 6.29 -13.59 0.78
C ASP A 371 7.82 -13.81 0.93
N ILE A 372 8.45 -14.61 0.05
CA ILE A 372 9.89 -14.71 -0.07
C ILE A 372 10.37 -13.69 -1.12
N PRO A 373 11.34 -12.81 -0.81
CA PRO A 373 11.82 -11.78 -1.75
C PRO A 373 12.10 -12.29 -3.16
N ALA A 374 12.82 -13.41 -3.28
CA ALA A 374 13.18 -14.00 -4.57
C ALA A 374 11.96 -14.54 -5.34
N ALA A 375 10.96 -15.08 -4.65
CA ALA A 375 9.74 -15.59 -5.28
C ALA A 375 8.87 -14.44 -5.80
N PHE A 376 8.71 -13.37 -5.00
CA PHE A 376 8.00 -12.17 -5.42
C PHE A 376 8.65 -11.52 -6.65
N VAL A 377 9.97 -11.28 -6.60
CA VAL A 377 10.71 -10.67 -7.72
C VAL A 377 10.60 -11.53 -8.96
N ARG A 378 10.73 -12.87 -8.84
CA ARG A 378 10.56 -13.78 -9.97
C ARG A 378 9.15 -13.69 -10.56
N TRP A 379 8.11 -13.75 -9.73
CA TRP A 379 6.73 -13.64 -10.20
C TRP A 379 6.50 -12.33 -10.97
N TYR A 380 6.96 -11.21 -10.42
CA TYR A 380 6.81 -9.91 -11.06
C TYR A 380 7.50 -9.87 -12.43
N GLN A 381 8.76 -10.27 -12.51
CA GLN A 381 9.54 -10.30 -13.75
C GLN A 381 8.87 -11.15 -14.84
N VAL A 382 8.37 -12.32 -14.45
CA VAL A 382 7.70 -13.23 -15.37
C VAL A 382 6.37 -12.64 -15.86
N ASN A 383 5.61 -12.00 -14.98
CA ASN A 383 4.37 -11.32 -15.33
C ASN A 383 4.61 -10.10 -16.24
N GLN A 384 5.66 -9.31 -16.00
CA GLN A 384 6.05 -8.19 -16.87
C GLN A 384 6.42 -8.68 -18.27
N LYS A 385 7.28 -9.70 -18.35
CA LYS A 385 7.65 -10.34 -19.63
C LYS A 385 6.41 -10.85 -20.37
N ARG A 386 5.45 -11.42 -19.65
CA ARG A 386 4.18 -11.87 -20.23
C ARG A 386 3.43 -10.72 -20.89
N GLN A 387 3.26 -9.58 -20.20
CA GLN A 387 2.56 -8.41 -20.74
C GLN A 387 3.27 -7.83 -21.97
N GLU A 388 4.61 -7.79 -21.98
CA GLU A 388 5.41 -7.37 -23.12
C GLU A 388 5.22 -8.30 -24.33
N LEU A 389 5.23 -9.62 -24.12
CA LEU A 389 4.96 -10.61 -25.16
C LEU A 389 3.56 -10.45 -25.74
N MET A 390 2.54 -10.25 -24.90
CA MET A 390 1.17 -10.00 -25.35
C MET A 390 1.10 -8.76 -26.24
N LEU A 391 1.71 -7.65 -25.82
CA LEU A 391 1.74 -6.42 -26.60
C LEU A 391 2.47 -6.60 -27.94
N ALA A 392 3.61 -7.30 -27.94
CA ALA A 392 4.39 -7.58 -29.14
C ALA A 392 3.60 -8.44 -30.14
N MET A 393 2.94 -9.51 -29.67
CA MET A 393 2.09 -10.36 -30.50
C MET A 393 0.91 -9.57 -31.09
N LYS A 394 0.19 -8.78 -30.28
CA LYS A 394 -0.92 -7.95 -30.76
C LYS A 394 -0.45 -6.93 -31.80
N THR A 395 0.70 -6.31 -31.58
CA THR A 395 1.30 -5.35 -32.52
C THR A 395 1.67 -6.01 -33.83
N GLU A 396 2.27 -7.20 -33.78
CA GLU A 396 2.68 -7.93 -34.98
C GLU A 396 1.46 -8.46 -35.75
N TRP A 397 0.44 -8.95 -35.06
CA TRP A 397 -0.83 -9.35 -35.66
C TRP A 397 -1.49 -8.18 -36.43
N VAL A 398 -1.52 -6.99 -35.82
CA VAL A 398 -2.00 -5.77 -36.48
C VAL A 398 -1.21 -5.50 -37.76
N LYS A 399 0.12 -5.52 -37.72
CA LYS A 399 0.94 -5.32 -38.93
C LYS A 399 0.61 -6.34 -40.02
N GLN A 400 0.53 -7.62 -39.66
CA GLN A 400 0.23 -8.69 -40.62
C GLN A 400 -1.16 -8.53 -41.24
N LYS A 401 -2.17 -8.14 -40.46
CA LYS A 401 -3.54 -7.87 -40.95
C LYS A 401 -3.62 -6.65 -41.88
N PHE A 402 -2.91 -5.55 -41.56
CA PHE A 402 -2.97 -4.32 -42.36
C PHE A 402 -2.11 -4.38 -43.63
N TRP A 403 -1.06 -5.21 -43.67
CA TRP A 403 -0.18 -5.34 -44.84
C TRP A 403 -0.60 -6.45 -45.82
N THR A 404 -1.53 -7.33 -45.44
CA THR A 404 -2.09 -8.35 -46.34
C THR A 404 -3.36 -7.91 -47.07
N GLN A 405 -3.80 -6.66 -46.85
CA GLN A 405 -4.99 -6.07 -47.50
C GLN A 405 -4.69 -4.94 -48.49
N GLY A 406 -3.42 -4.64 -48.75
CA GLY A 406 -2.97 -3.79 -49.87
C GLY A 406 -2.20 -4.62 -50.88
#